data_AF-S5ZMI0-F1
#
_entry.id   AF-S5ZMI0-F1
#
_cell.length_a   1.000
_cell.length_b   1.000
_cell.length_c   1.000
_cell.angle_alpha   90.00
_cell.angle_beta   90.00
_cell.angle_gamma   90.00
#
_symmetry.space_group_name_H-M   'P 1'
#
loop_
_entity.id
_entity.type
_entity.pdbx_description
1 polymer ?
#
loop_
_entity_poly.entity_id
_entity_poly.type
_entity_poly.pdbx_seq_one_letter_code
_entity_poly.pdbx_strand_id
1 'polypeptide(L)'
;MIYLCDTCVLIDYLRGKNEVQQKLEQDKGFGLGMSSITYMELMVGALNKPEVGIIKKAFSELTFRIGCKCRLSESIIIDNI
;
A
#
# COMPACT_ATOMS: atom_id res chain seq x y z
N MET A 1 -14.46 -3.99 7.52
CA MET A 1 -13.40 -4.83 8.09
C MET A 1 -12.14 -4.49 7.33
N ILE A 2 -11.10 -3.97 7.97
CA ILE A 2 -9.91 -3.51 7.24
C ILE A 2 -8.96 -4.70 7.03
N TYR A 3 -8.54 -4.93 5.78
CA TYR A 3 -7.49 -5.89 5.47
C TYR A 3 -6.13 -5.20 5.53
N LEU A 4 -5.23 -5.72 6.36
CA LEU A 4 -3.84 -5.27 6.41
C LEU A 4 -3.03 -6.10 5.42
N CYS A 5 -2.49 -5.46 4.39
CA CYS A 5 -1.68 -6.12 3.37
C CYS A 5 -0.23 -6.25 3.84
N ASP A 6 0.29 -7.47 3.74
CA ASP A 6 1.70 -7.77 3.94
C ASP A 6 2.55 -7.30 2.75
N THR A 7 3.84 -7.04 3.00
CA THR A 7 4.79 -6.51 2.02
C THR A 7 4.88 -7.41 0.79
N CYS A 8 4.86 -8.73 0.95
CA CYS A 8 4.91 -9.69 -0.16
C CYS A 8 3.76 -9.51 -1.16
N VAL A 9 2.54 -9.28 -0.66
CA VAL A 9 1.34 -9.08 -1.49
C VAL A 9 1.45 -7.76 -2.26
N LEU A 10 1.93 -6.71 -1.60
CA LEU A 10 2.11 -5.40 -2.24
C LEU A 10 3.22 -5.41 -3.30
N ILE A 11 4.29 -6.16 -3.08
CA ILE A 11 5.33 -6.39 -4.11
C ILE A 11 4.73 -7.10 -5.33
N ASP A 12 3.93 -8.14 -5.11
CA ASP A 12 3.28 -8.87 -6.20
C ASP A 12 2.28 -8.01 -6.98
N TYR A 13 1.57 -7.11 -6.29
CA TYR A 13 0.74 -6.09 -6.93
C TYR A 13 1.57 -5.14 -7.82
N LEU A 14 2.68 -4.60 -7.29
CA LEU A 14 3.57 -3.71 -8.02
C LEU A 14 4.26 -4.38 -9.21
N ARG A 15 4.50 -5.69 -9.13
CA ARG A 15 5.02 -6.52 -10.24
C ARG A 15 3.98 -6.81 -11.33
N GLY A 16 2.73 -6.41 -11.15
CA GLY A 16 1.69 -6.62 -12.15
C GLY A 16 1.11 -8.04 -12.17
N LYS A 17 1.14 -8.78 -11.04
CA LYS A 17 0.48 -10.09 -10.99
C LYS A 17 -1.04 -9.92 -11.02
N ASN A 18 -1.66 -10.37 -12.12
CA ASN A 18 -3.10 -10.21 -12.38
C ASN A 18 -3.99 -10.72 -11.25
N GLU A 19 -3.68 -11.88 -10.66
CA GLU A 19 -4.47 -12.48 -9.57
C GLU A 19 -4.53 -11.56 -8.34
N VAL A 20 -3.39 -10.97 -7.97
CA VAL A 20 -3.30 -10.06 -6.82
C VAL A 20 -3.98 -8.73 -7.13
N GLN A 21 -3.82 -8.21 -8.34
CA GLN A 21 -4.50 -6.97 -8.76
C GLN A 21 -6.03 -7.13 -8.71
N GLN A 22 -6.57 -8.21 -9.29
CA GLN A 22 -8.01 -8.48 -9.27
C GLN A 22 -8.51 -8.65 -7.84
N LYS A 23 -7.75 -9.33 -6.99
CA LYS A 23 -8.14 -9.54 -5.59
C LYS A 23 -8.17 -8.23 -4.80
N LEU A 24 -7.15 -7.39 -4.94
CA LEU A 24 -7.11 -6.09 -4.24
C LEU A 24 -8.18 -5.13 -4.76
N GLU A 25 -8.50 -5.13 -6.06
CA GLU A 25 -9.61 -4.32 -6.59
C GLU A 25 -10.97 -4.80 -6.09
N GLN A 26 -11.20 -6.11 -5.99
CA GLN A 26 -12.41 -6.66 -5.36
C GLN A 26 -12.49 -6.28 -3.87
N ASP A 27 -11.35 -6.33 -3.17
CA ASP A 27 -11.29 -6.10 -1.74
C ASP A 27 -11.24 -4.60 -1.37
N LYS A 28 -11.05 -3.71 -2.34
CA LYS A 28 -11.00 -2.25 -2.18
C LYS A 28 -12.22 -1.70 -1.44
N GLY A 29 -13.40 -2.27 -1.67
CA GLY A 29 -14.66 -1.90 -1.01
C GLY A 29 -14.72 -2.20 0.49
N PHE A 30 -13.87 -3.11 1.00
CA PHE A 30 -13.84 -3.46 2.42
C PHE A 30 -12.87 -2.59 3.23
N GLY A 31 -11.97 -1.88 2.54
CA GLY A 31 -10.91 -1.06 3.11
C GLY A 31 -9.60 -1.82 3.18
N LEU A 32 -8.61 -1.35 2.41
CA LEU A 32 -7.25 -1.88 2.39
C LEU A 32 -6.33 -0.96 3.19
N GLY A 33 -5.43 -1.56 3.97
CA GLY A 33 -4.43 -0.84 4.72
C GLY A 33 -3.06 -1.50 4.64
N MET A 34 -2.02 -0.74 4.94
CA MET A 34 -0.66 -1.25 5.09
C MET A 34 -0.01 -0.66 6.34
N SER A 35 0.97 -1.36 6.89
CA SER A 35 1.78 -0.84 7.99
C SER A 35 2.73 0.24 7.49
N SER A 36 3.06 1.22 8.34
CA SER A 36 4.14 2.17 8.06
C SER A 36 5.50 1.47 7.87
N ILE A 37 5.71 0.31 8.51
CA ILE A 37 6.91 -0.53 8.34
C ILE A 37 6.94 -1.11 6.93
N THR A 38 5.83 -1.70 6.47
CA THR A 38 5.68 -2.22 5.11
C THR A 38 5.90 -1.14 4.06
N TYR A 39 5.35 0.06 4.28
CA TYR A 39 5.62 1.19 3.40
C TYR A 39 7.12 1.54 3.36
N MET A 40 7.79 1.57 4.51
CA MET A 40 9.24 1.80 4.59
C MET A 40 10.05 0.74 3.85
N GLU A 41 9.70 -0.54 4.00
CA GLU A 41 10.36 -1.65 3.29
C GLU A 41 10.27 -1.49 1.77
N LEU A 42 9.10 -1.10 1.25
CA LEU A 42 8.90 -0.85 -0.18
C LEU A 42 9.73 0.34 -0.68
N MET A 43 9.80 1.40 0.11
CA MET A 43 10.57 2.60 -0.24
C MET A 43 12.08 2.35 -0.20
N VAL A 44 12.57 1.56 0.77
CA VAL A 44 13.98 1.13 0.84
C VAL A 44 14.32 0.13 -0.27
N GLY A 45 13.37 -0.72 -0.67
CA GLY A 45 13.54 -1.68 -1.75
C GLY A 45 13.56 -1.07 -3.15
N ALA A 46 13.14 0.19 -3.32
CA ALA A 46 13.18 0.89 -4.60
C ALA A 46 14.60 1.28 -4.97
N LEU A 47 15.04 0.91 -6.18
CA LEU A 47 16.42 1.10 -6.63
C LEU A 47 16.70 2.54 -7.10
N ASN A 48 15.65 3.29 -7.45
CA ASN A 48 15.76 4.62 -8.05
C ASN A 48 14.53 5.50 -7.77
N LYS A 49 14.68 6.81 -8.01
CA LYS A 49 13.59 7.80 -7.82
C LYS A 49 12.34 7.49 -8.66
N PRO A 50 12.44 7.03 -9.93
CA PRO A 50 11.26 6.59 -10.69
C PRO A 50 10.44 5.48 -10.02
N GLU A 51 11.09 4.43 -9.49
CA GLU A 51 10.40 3.34 -8.79
C GLU A 51 9.67 3.83 -7.54
N VAL A 52 10.28 4.74 -6.78
CA VAL A 52 9.62 5.42 -5.66
C VAL A 52 8.37 6.16 -6.13
N GLY A 53 8.42 6.83 -7.29
CA GLY A 53 7.27 7.50 -7.89
C GLY A 53 6.14 6.53 -8.27
N ILE A 54 6.48 5.36 -8.82
CA ILE A 54 5.52 4.31 -9.16
C ILE A 54 4.83 3.78 -7.90
N ILE A 55 5.61 3.49 -6.86
CA ILE A 55 5.12 3.04 -5.54
C ILE A 55 4.15 4.06 -4.94
N LYS A 56 4.54 5.34 -4.88
CA LYS A 56 3.69 6.41 -4.37
C LYS A 56 2.38 6.52 -5.15
N LYS A 57 2.45 6.50 -6.49
CA LYS A 57 1.28 6.62 -7.35
C LYS A 57 0.33 5.43 -7.16
N ALA A 58 0.85 4.21 -7.18
CA ALA A 58 0.09 2.98 -7.01
C ALA A 58 -0.75 2.98 -5.72
N PHE A 59 -0.14 3.39 -4.60
CA PHE A 59 -0.84 3.37 -3.31
C PHE A 59 -1.75 4.59 -3.08
N SER A 60 -1.51 5.70 -3.78
CA SER A 60 -2.45 6.82 -3.82
C SER A 60 -3.76 6.45 -4.53
N GLU A 61 -3.69 5.70 -5.64
CA GLU A 61 -4.86 5.31 -6.45
C GLU A 61 -5.74 4.24 -5.79
N LEU A 62 -5.13 3.38 -4.98
CA LEU A 62 -5.81 2.30 -4.26
C LEU A 62 -6.45 2.72 -2.94
N THR A 63 -6.30 3.98 -2.53
CA THR A 63 -6.82 4.51 -1.25
C THR A 63 -6.34 3.67 -0.05
N PHE A 64 -5.09 3.20 -0.08
CA PHE A 64 -4.50 2.46 1.03
C PHE A 64 -4.45 3.34 2.27
N ARG A 65 -4.99 2.84 3.39
CA ARG A 65 -4.82 3.50 4.70
C ARG A 65 -3.52 3.03 5.33
N ILE A 66 -2.59 3.95 5.55
CA ILE A 66 -1.36 3.63 6.28
C ILE A 66 -1.67 3.68 7.77
N GLY A 67 -1.59 2.51 8.41
CA GLY A 67 -1.85 2.35 9.85
C GLY A 67 -0.54 2.20 10.62
N CYS A 68 -0.38 2.97 11.70
CA CYS A 68 0.66 2.74 12.68
C CYS A 68 0.06 1.93 13.85
N LYS A 69 0.77 0.92 14.36
CA LYS A 69 0.32 0.04 15.46
C LYS A 69 -0.11 0.81 16.73
N CYS A 70 0.26 2.09 16.83
CA CYS A 70 0.00 2.97 17.98
C CYS A 70 -1.32 3.75 17.92
N ARG A 71 -2.05 3.82 16.80
CA ARG A 71 -3.28 4.62 16.72
C ARG A 71 -4.17 4.21 15.54
N LEU A 72 -4.94 3.14 15.69
CA LEU A 72 -5.99 2.76 14.72
C LEU A 72 -7.18 3.73 14.68
N SER A 73 -7.15 4.84 15.42
CA SER A 73 -8.22 5.84 15.49
C SER A 73 -8.00 7.09 14.62
N GLU A 74 -6.85 7.28 13.99
CA GLU A 74 -6.62 8.43 13.11
C GLU A 74 -6.02 7.95 11.80
N SER A 75 -6.84 8.00 10.75
CA SER A 75 -6.44 7.71 9.38
C SER A 75 -5.32 8.69 9.00
N ILE A 76 -4.08 8.20 8.91
CA ILE A 76 -3.02 8.96 8.25
C ILE A 76 -3.34 8.86 6.76
N ILE A 77 -4.17 9.78 6.28
CA ILE A 77 -4.15 10.20 4.89
C ILE A 77 -2.79 10.88 4.75
N ILE A 78 -1.83 10.22 4.09
CA ILE A 78 -0.63 10.91 3.63
C ILE A 78 -1.11 11.81 2.49
N ASP A 79 -1.66 12.97 2.86
CA ASP A 79 -1.91 14.04 1.92
C ASP A 79 -0.56 14.45 1.31
N ASN A 80 -0.53 14.43 -0.02
CA ASN A 80 0.55 14.82 -0.92
C ASN A 80 1.66 15.70 -0.27
N ILE A 81 2.89 15.14 -0.21
CA ILE A 81 4.14 15.90 -0.24
C ILE A 81 5.03 15.34 -1.37
#